data_AF-A0A7J4GG28-F1
#
_entry.id   AF-A0A7J4GG28-F1
#
_cell.length_a   1.000
_cell.length_b   1.000
_cell.length_c   1.000
_cell.angle_alpha   90.00
_cell.angle_beta   90.00
_cell.angle_gamma   90.00
#
_symmetry.space_group_name_H-M   'P 1'
#
loop_
_entity.id
_entity.type
_entity.pdbx_description
1 polymer ?
#
loop_
_entity_poly.entity_id
_entity_poly.type
_entity_poly.pdbx_seq_one_letter_code
_entity_poly.pdbx_strand_id
1 'polypeptide(L)'
;MNQASPLPNRATTPGKSTSPWTDRIVLASCLAGAWLVAPDAFEALDSNLGILTKPVAVLGLGLAAVLLTEQICRLIEKLRGIR
;
A
#
# COMPACT_ATOMS: atom_id res chain seq x y z
N MET A 1 -22.47 28.64 -24.47
CA MET A 1 -21.08 28.26 -24.14
C MET A 1 -20.78 28.83 -22.76
N ASN A 2 -20.80 28.00 -21.71
CA ASN A 2 -20.56 28.46 -20.34
C ASN A 2 -19.26 27.81 -19.86
N GLN A 3 -18.14 28.50 -20.09
CA GLN A 3 -16.84 28.09 -19.54
C GLN A 3 -16.88 28.33 -18.04
N ALA A 4 -17.11 27.27 -17.27
CA ALA A 4 -16.92 27.28 -15.83
C ALA A 4 -15.45 27.63 -15.56
N SER A 5 -15.21 28.84 -15.10
CA SER A 5 -13.88 29.33 -14.73
C SER A 5 -13.34 28.47 -13.58
N PRO A 6 -12.11 27.92 -13.67
CA PRO A 6 -11.53 27.15 -12.58
C PRO A 6 -11.34 28.05 -11.35
N LEU A 7 -11.79 27.56 -10.18
CA LEU A 7 -11.66 28.25 -8.90
C LEU A 7 -10.19 28.64 -8.65
N PRO A 8 -9.91 29.91 -8.32
CA PRO A 8 -8.56 30.33 -7.97
C PRO A 8 -8.13 29.58 -6.71
N ASN A 9 -6.87 29.12 -6.70
CA ASN A 9 -6.27 28.29 -5.64
C ASN A 9 -6.52 26.77 -5.72
N ARG A 10 -6.88 26.22 -6.88
CA ARG A 10 -6.66 24.79 -7.13
C ARG A 10 -5.16 24.57 -7.29
N ALA A 11 -4.57 23.84 -6.34
CA ALA A 11 -3.18 23.39 -6.44
C ALA A 11 -2.94 22.80 -7.85
N THR A 12 -1.97 23.38 -8.58
CA THR A 12 -1.52 22.91 -9.89
C THR A 12 -0.70 21.63 -9.80
N THR A 13 -0.44 21.13 -8.59
CA THR A 13 -0.01 19.75 -8.39
C THR A 13 -1.17 18.87 -8.83
N PRO A 14 -1.01 18.04 -9.89
CA PRO A 14 -1.99 17.01 -10.18
C PRO A 14 -2.02 16.12 -8.94
N GLY A 15 -3.05 16.26 -8.10
CA GLY A 15 -3.27 15.34 -7.00
C GLY A 15 -3.20 13.94 -7.56
N LYS A 16 -2.35 13.10 -6.94
CA LYS A 16 -2.02 11.71 -7.30
C LYS A 16 -3.02 11.16 -8.34
N SER A 17 -2.62 11.11 -9.62
CA SER A 17 -3.49 10.68 -10.73
C SER A 17 -3.75 9.15 -10.71
N THR A 18 -3.63 8.52 -9.54
CA THR A 18 -4.17 7.19 -9.27
C THR A 18 -5.52 7.37 -8.62
N SER A 19 -6.56 6.76 -9.20
CA SER A 19 -7.86 6.66 -8.54
C SER A 19 -7.68 6.17 -7.10
N PRO A 20 -8.36 6.75 -6.10
CA PRO A 20 -8.28 6.30 -4.71
C PRO A 20 -8.66 4.82 -4.54
N TRP A 21 -9.33 4.24 -5.54
CA TRP A 21 -9.63 2.81 -5.62
C TRP A 21 -8.41 1.94 -5.93
N THR A 22 -7.46 2.42 -6.74
CA THR A 22 -6.25 1.66 -7.09
C THR A 22 -5.39 1.42 -5.86
N ASP A 23 -5.19 2.47 -5.05
CA ASP A 23 -4.44 2.39 -3.80
C ASP A 23 -5.07 1.39 -2.82
N ARG A 24 -6.41 1.42 -2.70
CA ARG A 24 -7.17 0.48 -1.86
C ARG A 24 -7.07 -0.97 -2.33
N ILE A 25 -7.14 -1.21 -3.64
CA ILE A 25 -7.02 -2.57 -4.21
C ILE A 25 -5.61 -3.12 -3.99
N VAL A 26 -4.58 -2.29 -4.21
CA VAL A 26 -3.18 -2.68 -3.98
C VAL A 26 -2.98 -3.00 -2.50
N LEU A 27 -3.47 -2.16 -1.59
CA LEU A 27 -3.38 -2.40 -0.16
C LEU A 27 -4.10 -3.69 0.27
N ALA A 28 -5.32 -3.92 -0.24
CA ALA A 28 -6.06 -5.15 0.01
C ALA A 28 -5.32 -6.39 -0.52
N SER A 29 -4.70 -6.29 -1.69
CA SER A 29 -3.91 -7.39 -2.27
C SER A 29 -2.63 -7.67 -1.46
N CYS A 30 -1.95 -6.63 -0.97
CA CYS A 30 -0.79 -6.77 -0.08
C CYS A 30 -1.17 -7.40 1.26
N LEU A 31 -2.30 -7.01 1.85
CA LEU A 31 -2.82 -7.63 3.08
C LEU A 31 -3.19 -9.10 2.86
N ALA A 32 -3.84 -9.43 1.74
CA ALA A 32 -4.15 -10.82 1.40
C ALA A 32 -2.87 -11.65 1.21
N GLY A 33 -1.87 -11.11 0.50
CA GLY A 33 -0.56 -11.76 0.36
C GLY A 33 0.14 -11.95 1.70
N ALA A 34 0.12 -10.93 2.57
CA ALA A 34 0.67 -11.00 3.91
C ALA A 34 -0.04 -12.08 4.77
N TRP A 35 -1.36 -12.23 4.62
CA TRP A 35 -2.12 -13.28 5.30
C TRP A 35 -1.73 -14.69 4.84
N LEU A 36 -1.44 -14.88 3.54
CA LEU A 36 -1.01 -16.16 3.00
C LEU A 36 0.38 -16.56 3.49
N VAL A 37 1.28 -15.60 3.70
CA VAL A 37 2.66 -15.83 4.16
C VAL A 37 2.77 -15.81 5.70
N ALA A 38 1.72 -15.37 6.39
CA ALA A 38 1.65 -15.35 7.85
C ALA A 38 2.01 -16.69 8.54
N PRO A 39 1.48 -17.86 8.13
CA PRO A 39 1.84 -19.13 8.75
C PRO A 39 3.34 -19.44 8.67
N ASP A 40 3.96 -19.26 7.50
CA ASP A 40 5.40 -19.48 7.30
C ASP A 40 6.24 -18.50 8.13
N ALA A 41 5.79 -17.24 8.23
CA ALA A 41 6.44 -16.24 9.07
C ALA A 41 6.32 -16.58 10.55
N PHE A 42 5.18 -17.12 11.00
CA PHE A 42 5.02 -17.57 12.38
C PHE A 42 5.97 -18.73 12.68
N GLU A 43 6.05 -19.75 11.83
CA GLU A 43 6.97 -20.87 12.05
C GLU A 43 8.45 -20.41 12.08
N ALA A 44 8.83 -19.50 11.20
CA ALA A 44 10.20 -18.96 11.16
C ALA A 44 10.57 -18.13 12.40
N LEU A 45 9.62 -17.37 12.96
CA LEU A 45 9.85 -16.56 14.15
C LEU A 45 9.66 -17.37 15.45
N ASP A 46 8.92 -18.49 15.42
CA ASP A 46 8.60 -19.27 16.62
C ASP A 46 9.85 -19.81 17.32
N SER A 47 10.86 -20.19 16.53
CA SER A 47 12.14 -20.66 17.07
C SER A 47 12.92 -19.61 17.85
N ASN A 48 12.63 -18.31 17.63
CA ASN A 48 13.38 -17.20 18.21
C ASN A 48 12.60 -16.42 19.27
N LEU A 49 11.28 -16.29 19.13
CA LEU A 49 10.46 -15.36 19.91
C LEU A 49 9.35 -16.01 20.75
N GLY A 50 9.06 -17.31 20.54
CA GLY A 50 8.06 -18.06 21.28
C GLY A 50 6.70 -17.35 21.39
N ILE A 51 6.34 -16.89 22.60
CA ILE A 51 5.03 -16.23 22.84
C ILE A 51 4.89 -14.89 22.09
N LEU A 52 6.01 -14.19 21.83
CA LEU A 52 6.01 -12.90 21.12
C LEU A 52 5.98 -13.05 19.59
N THR A 53 6.10 -14.27 19.07
CA THR A 53 6.11 -14.57 17.64
C THR A 53 4.89 -14.00 16.91
N LYS A 54 3.68 -14.25 17.44
CA LYS A 54 2.43 -13.81 16.82
C LYS A 54 2.31 -12.30 16.71
N PRO A 55 2.43 -11.51 17.80
CA PRO A 55 2.32 -10.06 17.70
C PRO A 55 3.44 -9.43 16.86
N VAL A 56 4.67 -9.93 16.96
CA VAL A 56 5.81 -9.40 16.18
C VAL A 56 5.65 -9.69 14.69
N ALA A 57 5.25 -10.91 14.31
CA ALA A 57 5.02 -11.25 12.92
C ALA A 57 3.83 -10.50 12.32
N VAL A 58 2.73 -10.31 13.08
CA VAL A 58 1.58 -9.50 12.62
C VAL A 58 1.99 -8.04 12.40
N LEU A 59 2.74 -7.44 13.32
CA LEU A 59 3.24 -6.07 13.15
C LEU A 59 4.21 -5.97 11.97
N GLY A 60 5.14 -6.91 11.83
CA GLY A 60 6.12 -6.95 10.76
C GLY A 60 5.46 -7.10 9.38
N LEU A 61 4.52 -8.03 9.23
CA LEU A 61 3.76 -8.24 8.00
C LEU A 61 2.86 -7.05 7.67
N GLY A 62 2.23 -6.44 8.67
CA GLY A 62 1.44 -5.22 8.49
C GLY A 62 2.28 -4.06 7.98
N LEU A 63 3.45 -3.81 8.58
CA LEU A 63 4.41 -2.81 8.12
C LEU A 63 4.91 -3.10 6.70
N ALA A 64 5.28 -4.34 6.43
CA ALA A 64 5.73 -4.75 5.10
C ALA A 64 4.65 -4.51 4.04
N ALA A 65 3.39 -4.86 4.33
CA ALA A 65 2.27 -4.64 3.42
C ALA A 65 2.06 -3.15 3.10
N VAL A 66 2.16 -2.27 4.10
CA VAL A 66 2.03 -0.82 3.89
C VAL A 66 3.17 -0.27 3.04
N LEU A 67 4.42 -0.66 3.36
CA LEU A 67 5.60 -0.21 2.61
C LEU A 67 5.57 -0.70 1.15
N LEU A 68 5.17 -1.96 0.95
CA LEU A 68 5.03 -2.55 -0.39
C LEU A 68 3.91 -1.87 -1.17
N THR A 69 2.79 -1.55 -0.53
CA THR A 69 1.69 -0.82 -1.18
C THR A 69 2.18 0.50 -1.74
N GLU A 70 2.94 1.28 -0.97
CA GLU A 70 3.47 2.55 -1.43
C GLU A 70 4.45 2.38 -2.59
N GLN A 71 5.34 1.38 -2.54
CA GLN A 71 6.26 1.08 -3.63
C GLN A 71 5.53 0.66 -4.91
N ILE A 72 4.52 -0.21 -4.80
CA ILE A 72 3.71 -0.68 -5.93
C ILE A 72 2.93 0.48 -6.54
N CYS A 73 2.31 1.34 -5.73
CA CYS A 73 1.63 2.54 -6.22
C CYS A 73 2.57 3.47 -6.99
N ARG A 74 3.77 3.74 -6.47
CA ARG A 74 4.80 4.52 -7.19
C ARG A 74 5.23 3.85 -8.49
N LEU A 75 5.30 2.52 -8.52
CA LEU A 75 5.67 1.75 -9.70
C LEU A 75 4.57 1.80 -10.77
N ILE A 76 3.30 1.69 -10.37
CA ILE A 76 2.14 1.87 -11.24
C ILE A 76 2.09 3.29 -11.81
N GLU A 77 2.40 4.31 -11.01
CA GLU A 77 2.49 5.70 -11.47
C GLU A 77 3.56 5.89 -12.55
N LYS A 78 4.74 5.29 -12.35
CA LYS A 78 5.82 5.25 -13.36
C LYS A 78 5.40 4.52 -14.63
N LEU A 79 4.79 3.33 -14.51
CA LEU A 79 4.33 2.55 -15.67
C LEU A 79 3.23 3.26 -16.47
N ARG A 80 2.39 4.06 -15.81
CA ARG A 80 1.37 4.89 -16.47
C ARG A 80 1.92 6.16 -17.12
N GLY A 81 3.21 6.46 -16.97
CA GLY A 81 3.83 7.67 -17.53
C GLY A 81 3.28 8.97 -16.91
N ILE A 82 2.68 8.88 -15.73
CA ILE A 82 2.12 10.03 -14.99
C ILE A 82 3.25 10.80 -14.28
N ARG A 83 4.44 10.19 -14.18
CA ARG A 83 5.65 10.78 -13.63
C ARG A 83 6.89 10.27 -14.35
#